data_AF-A0A0F5YHY1-F1
#
_entry.id   AF-A0A0F5YHY1-F1
#
_cell.length_a   1.000
_cell.length_b   1.000
_cell.length_c   1.000
_cell.angle_alpha   90.00
_cell.angle_beta   90.00
_cell.angle_gamma   90.00
#
_symmetry.space_group_name_H-M   'P 1'
#
loop_
_entity.id
_entity.type
_entity.pdbx_description
1 polymer ?
#
loop_
_entity_poly.entity_id
_entity_poly.type
_entity_poly.pdbx_seq_one_letter_code
_entity_poly.pdbx_strand_id
1 'polypeptide(L)'
;MDATELLKRYQAGERDFRAINLRNANLNSADLIDSNFSHADLQGTELILAYLNGVNLTRANLVSSKLSGANLNKANLSGANLNDADLHGAILQGADFRKANLSLAILLDANLIQADLRGVNLQGADLRGACLRGANLRYERRIYEGVNLRGADLRGSDLQGVNLTGADLTRANLRGANLGETVFRGAILKQANLTEANLQSAFLTEADLSGARLMGANLRKVKLERAILTEAQLPGVVLCDSILPDVKLSNANLCGADLSRTNLVRADLTRADLSDANLTQADLTDASIARTNLRNANLSYAYLTRVEFSSATTVGVQLHGAIMPNGEVHQ
;
A
#
# COMPACT_ATOMS: atom_id res chain seq x y z
N MET A 1 -32.60 -17.46 16.49
CA MET A 1 -32.34 -17.50 17.95
C MET A 1 -32.17 -16.06 18.40
N ASP A 2 -32.51 -15.70 19.64
CA ASP A 2 -32.22 -14.36 20.16
C ASP A 2 -30.90 -14.34 20.95
N ALA A 3 -30.41 -13.14 21.27
CA ALA A 3 -29.16 -12.96 22.00
C ALA A 3 -29.20 -13.58 23.41
N THR A 4 -30.34 -13.47 24.10
CA THR A 4 -30.51 -13.96 25.47
C THR A 4 -30.33 -15.47 25.53
N GLU A 5 -30.99 -16.21 24.63
CA GLU A 5 -30.88 -17.66 24.57
C GLU A 5 -29.47 -18.09 24.19
N LEU A 6 -28.82 -17.39 23.25
CA LEU A 6 -27.43 -17.67 22.90
C LEU A 6 -26.50 -17.52 24.11
N LEU A 7 -26.59 -16.41 24.84
CA LEU A 7 -25.73 -16.14 25.98
C LEU A 7 -25.96 -17.15 27.10
N LYS A 8 -27.20 -17.60 27.31
CA LYS A 8 -27.53 -18.67 28.26
C LYS A 8 -26.87 -20.00 27.88
N ARG A 9 -26.93 -20.37 26.59
CA ARG A 9 -26.27 -21.59 26.08
C ARG A 9 -24.75 -21.50 26.19
N TYR A 10 -24.17 -20.34 25.89
CA TYR A 10 -22.73 -20.09 26.08
C TYR A 10 -22.32 -20.23 27.56
N GLN A 11 -23.08 -19.66 28.49
CA GLN A 11 -22.85 -19.81 29.94
C GLN A 11 -23.00 -21.26 30.40
N ALA A 12 -23.86 -22.05 29.76
CA ALA A 12 -24.00 -23.48 30.01
C ALA A 12 -22.84 -24.33 29.42
N GLY A 13 -21.85 -23.70 28.80
CA GLY A 13 -20.66 -24.36 28.24
C GLY A 13 -20.76 -24.69 26.75
N GLU A 14 -21.86 -24.34 26.09
CA GLU A 14 -21.96 -24.53 24.65
C GLU A 14 -21.03 -23.57 23.90
N ARG A 15 -20.35 -24.08 22.87
CA ARG A 15 -19.45 -23.29 22.02
C ARG A 15 -19.75 -23.44 20.53
N ASP A 16 -20.67 -24.31 20.15
CA ASP A 16 -20.97 -24.59 18.73
C ASP A 16 -22.29 -23.93 18.30
N PHE A 17 -22.18 -22.77 17.67
CA PHE A 17 -23.30 -21.99 17.14
C PHE A 17 -23.25 -21.91 15.61
N ARG A 18 -22.76 -22.97 14.96
CA ARG A 18 -22.65 -23.02 13.49
C ARG A 18 -23.99 -22.79 12.80
N ALA A 19 -23.93 -22.03 11.70
CA ALA A 19 -25.09 -21.72 10.84
C ALA A 19 -26.29 -21.09 11.58
N ILE A 20 -26.09 -20.57 12.79
CA ILE A 20 -27.14 -19.90 13.54
C ILE A 20 -27.57 -18.61 12.85
N ASN A 21 -28.82 -18.20 13.05
CA ASN A 21 -29.32 -16.90 12.62
C ASN A 21 -29.52 -16.01 13.85
N LEU A 22 -28.77 -14.90 13.87
CA LEU A 22 -28.75 -13.85 14.89
C LEU A 22 -28.78 -12.46 14.24
N ARG A 23 -29.41 -12.33 13.07
CA ARG A 23 -29.50 -11.06 12.37
C ARG A 23 -30.03 -9.96 13.28
N ASN A 24 -29.35 -8.82 13.29
CA ASN A 24 -29.69 -7.66 14.12
C ASN A 24 -29.75 -7.94 15.63
N ALA A 25 -29.19 -9.05 16.10
CA ALA A 25 -29.12 -9.33 17.53
C ALA A 25 -28.17 -8.34 18.21
N ASN A 26 -28.45 -8.02 19.48
CA ASN A 26 -27.57 -7.22 20.31
C ASN A 26 -26.74 -8.14 21.21
N LEU A 27 -25.45 -8.22 20.90
CA LEU A 27 -24.41 -8.98 21.60
C LEU A 27 -23.27 -8.04 22.01
N ASN A 28 -23.56 -6.77 22.27
CA ASN A 28 -22.58 -5.79 22.72
C ASN A 28 -21.93 -6.26 24.03
N SER A 29 -20.60 -6.16 24.11
CA SER A 29 -19.79 -6.58 25.25
C SER A 29 -19.93 -8.07 25.63
N ALA A 30 -20.51 -8.91 24.76
CA ALA A 30 -20.64 -10.33 25.02
C ALA A 30 -19.27 -11.02 25.09
N ASP A 31 -19.15 -11.98 25.99
CA ASP A 31 -18.04 -12.95 25.98
C ASP A 31 -18.44 -14.13 25.09
N LEU A 32 -17.72 -14.28 23.98
CA LEU A 32 -17.92 -15.33 22.97
C LEU A 32 -16.57 -15.92 22.53
N ILE A 33 -15.61 -15.94 23.44
CA ILE A 33 -14.24 -16.44 23.19
C ILE A 33 -14.28 -17.91 22.77
N ASP A 34 -13.46 -18.26 21.78
CA ASP A 34 -13.29 -19.62 21.23
C ASP A 34 -14.60 -20.32 20.79
N SER A 35 -15.65 -19.54 20.54
CA SER A 35 -16.92 -20.06 20.04
C SER A 35 -16.90 -20.23 18.51
N ASN A 36 -17.78 -21.10 18.01
CA ASN A 36 -17.88 -21.43 16.61
C ASN A 36 -19.18 -20.88 16.02
N PHE A 37 -19.04 -19.80 15.24
CA PHE A 37 -20.08 -19.16 14.46
C PHE A 37 -19.86 -19.36 12.95
N SER A 38 -19.14 -20.41 12.54
CA SER A 38 -18.91 -20.64 11.12
C SER A 38 -20.24 -20.83 10.39
N HIS A 39 -20.36 -20.21 9.22
CA HIS A 39 -21.58 -20.13 8.43
C HIS A 39 -22.79 -19.42 9.08
N ALA A 40 -22.62 -18.77 10.24
CA ALA A 40 -23.71 -18.05 10.89
C ALA A 40 -24.16 -16.82 10.08
N ASP A 41 -25.44 -16.47 10.18
CA ASP A 41 -25.97 -15.19 9.72
C ASP A 41 -26.02 -14.19 10.86
N LEU A 42 -25.03 -13.30 10.87
CA LEU A 42 -24.79 -12.23 11.84
C LEU A 42 -24.97 -10.85 11.19
N GLN A 43 -25.69 -10.74 10.07
CA GLN A 43 -25.91 -9.46 9.41
C GLN A 43 -26.55 -8.44 10.37
N GLY A 44 -25.98 -7.24 10.42
CA GLY A 44 -26.49 -6.14 11.26
C GLY A 44 -26.37 -6.38 12.77
N THR A 45 -25.71 -7.46 13.21
CA THR A 45 -25.55 -7.76 14.63
C THR A 45 -24.70 -6.68 15.30
N GLU A 46 -25.07 -6.30 16.52
CA GLU A 46 -24.25 -5.41 17.35
C GLU A 46 -23.33 -6.26 18.25
N LEU A 47 -22.03 -6.09 18.08
CA LEU A 47 -20.94 -6.77 18.77
C LEU A 47 -19.92 -5.74 19.29
N ILE A 48 -20.39 -4.52 19.60
CA ILE A 48 -19.55 -3.42 20.05
C ILE A 48 -18.86 -3.83 21.35
N LEU A 49 -17.53 -3.70 21.41
CA LEU A 49 -16.69 -4.11 22.54
C LEU A 49 -16.84 -5.59 22.95
N ALA A 50 -17.34 -6.46 22.06
CA ALA A 50 -17.46 -7.89 22.35
C ALA A 50 -16.08 -8.58 22.42
N TYR A 51 -15.99 -9.62 23.25
CA TYR A 51 -14.80 -10.46 23.39
C TYR A 51 -14.94 -11.69 22.49
N LEU A 52 -14.25 -11.65 21.35
CA LEU A 52 -14.32 -12.61 20.26
C LEU A 52 -12.95 -13.24 19.96
N ASN A 53 -12.05 -13.26 20.94
CA ASN A 53 -10.72 -13.87 20.81
C ASN A 53 -10.87 -15.33 20.34
N GLY A 54 -10.12 -15.72 19.30
CA GLY A 54 -10.14 -17.09 18.78
C GLY A 54 -11.46 -17.56 18.16
N VAL A 55 -12.47 -16.68 18.04
CA VAL A 55 -13.77 -17.06 17.48
C VAL A 55 -13.63 -17.58 16.06
N ASN A 56 -14.38 -18.63 15.72
CA ASN A 56 -14.48 -19.10 14.35
C ASN A 56 -15.70 -18.50 13.66
N LEU A 57 -15.45 -17.52 12.78
CA LEU A 57 -16.43 -16.85 11.91
C LEU A 57 -16.25 -17.23 10.44
N THR A 58 -15.62 -18.39 10.16
CA THR A 58 -15.38 -18.86 8.79
C THR A 58 -16.68 -18.83 7.99
N ARG A 59 -16.68 -18.14 6.85
CA ARG A 59 -17.84 -17.99 5.94
C ARG A 59 -19.12 -17.47 6.63
N ALA A 60 -19.01 -16.79 7.76
CA ALA A 60 -20.14 -16.11 8.39
C ALA A 60 -20.54 -14.88 7.57
N ASN A 61 -21.83 -14.53 7.63
CA ASN A 61 -22.36 -13.29 7.08
C ASN A 61 -22.37 -12.21 8.17
N LEU A 62 -21.51 -11.20 8.04
CA LEU A 62 -21.30 -10.10 8.98
C LEU A 62 -21.59 -8.73 8.31
N VAL A 63 -22.34 -8.73 7.21
CA VAL A 63 -22.67 -7.51 6.47
C VAL A 63 -23.29 -6.47 7.40
N SER A 64 -22.79 -5.23 7.33
CA SER A 64 -23.25 -4.10 8.15
C SER A 64 -23.30 -4.38 9.66
N SER A 65 -22.53 -5.36 10.16
CA SER A 65 -22.41 -5.63 11.60
C SER A 65 -21.58 -4.54 12.29
N LYS A 66 -21.84 -4.30 13.58
CA LYS A 66 -21.13 -3.31 14.39
C LYS A 66 -20.15 -4.02 15.32
N LEU A 67 -18.87 -3.95 15.01
CA LEU A 67 -17.75 -4.58 15.71
C LEU A 67 -16.77 -3.54 16.28
N SER A 68 -17.20 -2.27 16.43
CA SER A 68 -16.34 -1.21 16.92
C SER A 68 -15.76 -1.55 18.29
N GLY A 69 -14.43 -1.47 18.40
CA GLY A 69 -13.66 -1.82 19.60
C GLY A 69 -13.73 -3.29 20.02
N ALA A 70 -14.36 -4.17 19.23
CA ALA A 70 -14.41 -5.59 19.54
C ALA A 70 -13.01 -6.22 19.48
N ASN A 71 -12.77 -7.22 20.31
CA ASN A 71 -11.51 -7.95 20.32
C ASN A 71 -11.67 -9.27 19.56
N LEU A 72 -11.19 -9.32 18.32
CA LEU A 72 -11.14 -10.50 17.47
C LEU A 72 -9.71 -11.03 17.26
N ASN A 73 -8.84 -10.87 18.26
CA ASN A 73 -7.49 -11.42 18.19
C ASN A 73 -7.51 -12.91 17.84
N LYS A 74 -6.72 -13.30 16.83
CA LYS A 74 -6.62 -14.68 16.33
C LYS A 74 -7.95 -15.29 15.87
N ALA A 75 -8.99 -14.48 15.65
CA ALA A 75 -10.25 -14.97 15.09
C ALA A 75 -10.05 -15.51 13.68
N ASN A 76 -10.80 -16.53 13.32
CA ASN A 76 -10.85 -17.04 11.96
C ASN A 76 -12.06 -16.46 11.21
N LEU A 77 -11.81 -15.47 10.36
CA LEU A 77 -12.79 -14.80 9.50
C LEU A 77 -12.60 -15.21 8.03
N SER A 78 -11.96 -16.35 7.77
CA SER A 78 -11.67 -16.77 6.41
C SER A 78 -12.96 -16.94 5.59
N GLY A 79 -13.01 -16.29 4.43
CA GLY A 79 -14.18 -16.26 3.54
C GLY A 79 -15.44 -15.62 4.14
N ALA A 80 -15.34 -14.95 5.30
CA ALA A 80 -16.48 -14.23 5.88
C ALA A 80 -16.85 -13.00 5.02
N ASN A 81 -18.12 -12.62 5.05
CA ASN A 81 -18.61 -11.41 4.38
C ASN A 81 -18.82 -10.29 5.40
N LEU A 82 -17.88 -9.35 5.46
CA LEU A 82 -17.91 -8.14 6.31
C LEU A 82 -18.11 -6.88 5.46
N ASN A 83 -18.78 -6.99 4.31
CA ASN A 83 -19.09 -5.81 3.50
C ASN A 83 -19.84 -4.78 4.36
N ASP A 84 -19.38 -3.53 4.31
CA ASP A 84 -19.98 -2.41 5.06
C ASP A 84 -19.99 -2.60 6.60
N ALA A 85 -19.19 -3.53 7.14
CA ALA A 85 -19.09 -3.71 8.60
C ALA A 85 -18.27 -2.60 9.27
N ASP A 86 -18.65 -2.22 10.49
CA ASP A 86 -17.92 -1.27 11.32
C ASP A 86 -16.94 -2.01 12.24
N LEU A 87 -15.66 -1.94 11.94
CA LEU A 87 -14.53 -2.48 12.71
C LEU A 87 -13.67 -1.35 13.30
N HIS A 88 -14.22 -0.16 13.51
CA HIS A 88 -13.50 0.97 14.08
C HIS A 88 -12.79 0.57 15.37
N GLY A 89 -11.47 0.74 15.44
CA GLY A 89 -10.68 0.45 16.64
C GLY A 89 -10.71 -1.02 17.08
N ALA A 90 -11.19 -1.94 16.23
CA ALA A 90 -11.21 -3.35 16.54
C ALA A 90 -9.78 -3.91 16.69
N ILE A 91 -9.62 -4.87 17.60
CA ILE A 91 -8.35 -5.55 17.84
C ILE A 91 -8.34 -6.85 17.03
N LEU A 92 -7.57 -6.88 15.95
CA LEU A 92 -7.56 -7.94 14.93
C LEU A 92 -6.19 -8.62 14.82
N GLN A 93 -5.39 -8.58 15.88
CA GLN A 93 -4.02 -9.07 15.84
C GLN A 93 -4.00 -10.57 15.54
N GLY A 94 -3.27 -10.95 14.48
CA GLY A 94 -3.17 -12.34 14.03
C GLY A 94 -4.49 -12.97 13.54
N ALA A 95 -5.52 -12.16 13.27
CA ALA A 95 -6.78 -12.66 12.71
C ALA A 95 -6.58 -13.15 11.27
N ASP A 96 -7.36 -14.15 10.87
CA ASP A 96 -7.34 -14.73 9.53
C ASP A 96 -8.51 -14.19 8.69
N PHE A 97 -8.20 -13.34 7.72
CA PHE A 97 -9.15 -12.75 6.76
C PHE A 97 -8.98 -13.30 5.35
N ARG A 98 -8.35 -14.48 5.19
CA ARG A 98 -8.12 -15.03 3.85
C ARG A 98 -9.42 -15.14 3.07
N LYS A 99 -9.46 -14.55 1.88
CA LYS A 99 -10.64 -14.50 1.00
C LYS A 99 -11.88 -13.82 1.60
N ALA A 100 -11.75 -13.10 2.72
CA ALA A 100 -12.86 -12.37 3.30
C ALA A 100 -13.21 -11.16 2.42
N ASN A 101 -14.48 -10.74 2.49
CA ASN A 101 -14.93 -9.52 1.85
C ASN A 101 -15.09 -8.41 2.90
N LEU A 102 -14.18 -7.43 2.90
CA LEU A 102 -14.23 -6.21 3.71
C LEU A 102 -14.45 -4.96 2.83
N SER A 103 -15.04 -5.12 1.65
CA SER A 103 -15.36 -3.95 0.82
C SER A 103 -16.26 -2.98 1.57
N LEU A 104 -15.93 -1.69 1.49
CA LEU A 104 -16.61 -0.60 2.21
C LEU A 104 -16.59 -0.70 3.75
N ALA A 105 -15.84 -1.65 4.34
CA ALA A 105 -15.76 -1.76 5.79
C ALA A 105 -15.00 -0.56 6.41
N ILE A 106 -15.36 -0.21 7.64
CA ILE A 106 -14.68 0.83 8.43
C ILE A 106 -13.66 0.14 9.33
N LEU A 107 -12.37 0.32 9.06
CA LEU A 107 -11.23 -0.20 9.82
C LEU A 107 -10.40 0.95 10.41
N LEU A 108 -11.00 2.13 10.58
CA LEU A 108 -10.37 3.30 11.19
C LEU A 108 -9.74 2.92 12.54
N ASP A 109 -8.45 3.18 12.69
CA ASP A 109 -7.64 2.88 13.88
C ASP A 109 -7.62 1.39 14.30
N ALA A 110 -8.00 0.47 13.41
CA ALA A 110 -7.98 -0.96 13.71
C ALA A 110 -6.55 -1.52 13.81
N ASN A 111 -6.35 -2.50 14.69
CA ASN A 111 -5.07 -3.18 14.86
C ASN A 111 -5.06 -4.51 14.10
N LEU A 112 -4.45 -4.52 12.92
CA LEU A 112 -4.31 -5.66 12.00
C LEU A 112 -2.90 -6.27 12.05
N ILE A 113 -2.13 -6.04 13.12
CA ILE A 113 -0.77 -6.56 13.23
C ILE A 113 -0.77 -8.08 13.02
N GLN A 114 0.12 -8.56 12.14
CA GLN A 114 0.26 -9.98 11.79
C GLN A 114 -1.01 -10.68 11.25
N ALA A 115 -2.06 -9.93 10.88
CA ALA A 115 -3.25 -10.50 10.27
C ALA A 115 -2.93 -11.13 8.91
N ASP A 116 -3.63 -12.22 8.56
CA ASP A 116 -3.53 -12.85 7.25
C ASP A 116 -4.64 -12.31 6.33
N LEU A 117 -4.25 -11.48 5.37
CA LEU A 117 -5.13 -10.73 4.48
C LEU A 117 -5.00 -11.23 3.03
N ARG A 118 -4.47 -12.44 2.81
CA ARG A 118 -4.29 -12.98 1.45
C ARG A 118 -5.63 -13.17 0.74
N GLY A 119 -5.75 -12.58 -0.45
CA GLY A 119 -6.97 -12.64 -1.27
C GLY A 119 -8.16 -11.88 -0.70
N VAL A 120 -7.94 -10.99 0.27
CA VAL A 120 -8.99 -10.16 0.84
C VAL A 120 -9.48 -9.11 -0.18
N ASN A 121 -10.77 -8.80 -0.13
CA ASN A 121 -11.33 -7.64 -0.82
C ASN A 121 -11.49 -6.48 0.17
N LEU A 122 -10.70 -5.42 0.01
CA LEU A 122 -10.73 -4.16 0.78
C LEU A 122 -11.13 -2.97 -0.11
N GLN A 123 -11.82 -3.21 -1.23
CA GLN A 123 -12.24 -2.15 -2.14
C GLN A 123 -13.06 -1.08 -1.40
N GLY A 124 -12.60 0.17 -1.49
CA GLY A 124 -13.26 1.32 -0.86
C GLY A 124 -13.34 1.27 0.66
N ALA A 125 -12.61 0.36 1.33
CA ALA A 125 -12.56 0.30 2.78
C ALA A 125 -11.82 1.52 3.37
N ASP A 126 -12.20 1.90 4.58
CA ASP A 126 -11.55 2.97 5.34
C ASP A 126 -10.56 2.38 6.34
N LEU A 127 -9.27 2.39 6.01
CA LEU A 127 -8.16 1.93 6.85
C LEU A 127 -7.32 3.09 7.40
N ARG A 128 -7.90 4.29 7.52
CA ARG A 128 -7.17 5.44 8.08
C ARG A 128 -6.63 5.10 9.48
N GLY A 129 -5.38 5.47 9.75
CA GLY A 129 -4.73 5.21 11.04
C GLY A 129 -4.55 3.74 11.43
N ALA A 130 -5.00 2.77 10.61
CA ALA A 130 -4.88 1.36 10.93
C ALA A 130 -3.41 0.91 10.99
N CYS A 131 -3.11 -0.03 11.89
CA CYS A 131 -1.78 -0.62 12.02
C CYS A 131 -1.76 -2.02 11.39
N LEU A 132 -1.03 -2.18 10.28
CA LEU A 132 -0.92 -3.42 9.51
C LEU A 132 0.47 -4.05 9.59
N ARG A 133 1.33 -3.64 10.54
CA ARG A 133 2.71 -4.14 10.63
C ARG A 133 2.76 -5.66 10.66
N GLY A 134 3.55 -6.24 9.75
CA GLY A 134 3.70 -7.69 9.62
C GLY A 134 2.47 -8.42 9.08
N ALA A 135 1.40 -7.72 8.68
CA ALA A 135 0.27 -8.33 8.01
C ALA A 135 0.69 -8.93 6.66
N ASN A 136 0.06 -10.04 6.29
CA ASN A 136 0.37 -10.76 5.06
C ASN A 136 -0.66 -10.46 3.98
N LEU A 137 -0.32 -9.60 3.01
CA LEU A 137 -1.13 -9.30 1.82
C LEU A 137 -0.50 -9.88 0.54
N ARG A 138 0.43 -10.82 0.67
CA ARG A 138 1.20 -11.34 -0.46
C ARG A 138 0.29 -12.05 -1.46
N TYR A 139 0.39 -11.66 -2.73
CA TYR A 139 -0.19 -12.46 -3.80
C TYR A 139 0.54 -13.79 -3.96
N GLU A 140 -0.20 -14.90 -3.80
CA GLU A 140 0.27 -16.25 -4.11
C GLU A 140 -0.40 -16.72 -5.40
N ARG A 141 0.33 -16.57 -6.50
CA ARG A 141 -0.11 -16.94 -7.85
C ARG A 141 -0.64 -18.38 -7.84
N ARG A 142 -1.84 -18.58 -8.39
CA ARG A 142 -2.62 -19.85 -8.45
C ARG A 142 -3.38 -20.27 -7.18
N ILE A 143 -3.24 -19.57 -6.05
CA ILE A 143 -3.95 -19.93 -4.81
C ILE A 143 -5.05 -18.92 -4.48
N TYR A 144 -4.74 -17.63 -4.60
CA TYR A 144 -5.66 -16.53 -4.29
C TYR A 144 -5.80 -15.58 -5.49
N GLU A 145 -6.89 -14.82 -5.53
CA GLU A 145 -6.93 -13.58 -6.30
C GLU A 145 -6.00 -12.53 -5.64
N GLY A 146 -5.56 -11.53 -6.40
CA GLY A 146 -4.78 -10.43 -5.85
C GLY A 146 -5.57 -9.67 -4.78
N VAL A 147 -4.89 -9.15 -3.77
CA VAL A 147 -5.54 -8.26 -2.78
C VAL A 147 -6.09 -7.03 -3.51
N ASN A 148 -7.39 -6.75 -3.31
CA ASN A 148 -8.06 -5.60 -3.91
C ASN A 148 -8.17 -4.48 -2.88
N LEU A 149 -7.39 -3.41 -3.06
CA LEU A 149 -7.38 -2.18 -2.27
C LEU A 149 -7.82 -0.97 -3.12
N ARG A 150 -8.54 -1.22 -4.22
CA ARG A 150 -8.95 -0.16 -5.15
C ARG A 150 -9.78 0.89 -4.42
N GLY A 151 -9.36 2.15 -4.51
CA GLY A 151 -10.05 3.27 -3.86
C GLY A 151 -10.08 3.22 -2.32
N ALA A 152 -9.33 2.33 -1.68
CA ALA A 152 -9.26 2.28 -0.22
C ALA A 152 -8.62 3.55 0.35
N ASP A 153 -9.07 3.98 1.51
CA ASP A 153 -8.49 5.10 2.24
C ASP A 153 -7.51 4.59 3.30
N LEU A 154 -6.21 4.76 3.06
CA LEU A 154 -5.11 4.29 3.89
C LEU A 154 -4.32 5.46 4.49
N ARG A 155 -4.93 6.67 4.57
CA ARG A 155 -4.24 7.86 5.08
C ARG A 155 -3.68 7.63 6.48
N GLY A 156 -2.41 7.96 6.68
CA GLY A 156 -1.73 7.81 7.97
C GLY A 156 -1.64 6.38 8.49
N SER A 157 -1.98 5.37 7.70
CA SER A 157 -1.84 3.96 8.12
C SER A 157 -0.38 3.55 8.25
N ASP A 158 -0.12 2.56 9.10
CA ASP A 158 1.20 1.97 9.29
C ASP A 158 1.30 0.61 8.62
N LEU A 159 1.98 0.58 7.47
CA LEU A 159 2.17 -0.58 6.59
C LEU A 159 3.66 -0.98 6.51
N GLN A 160 4.47 -0.57 7.49
CA GLN A 160 5.91 -0.83 7.48
C GLN A 160 6.19 -2.34 7.34
N GLY A 161 7.03 -2.70 6.35
CA GLY A 161 7.47 -4.07 6.09
C GLY A 161 6.38 -5.00 5.53
N VAL A 162 5.19 -4.49 5.22
CA VAL A 162 4.08 -5.29 4.70
C VAL A 162 4.39 -5.81 3.29
N ASN A 163 3.93 -7.02 2.97
CA ASN A 163 4.05 -7.58 1.62
C ASN A 163 2.76 -7.35 0.82
N LEU A 164 2.79 -6.40 -0.12
CA LEU A 164 1.75 -6.04 -1.07
C LEU A 164 2.08 -6.50 -2.50
N THR A 165 2.90 -7.55 -2.65
CA THR A 165 3.25 -8.11 -3.98
C THR A 165 1.97 -8.38 -4.77
N GLY A 166 1.84 -7.79 -5.97
CA GLY A 166 0.71 -7.99 -6.87
C GLY A 166 -0.64 -7.40 -6.43
N ALA A 167 -0.69 -6.61 -5.35
CA ALA A 167 -1.93 -5.99 -4.90
C ALA A 167 -2.39 -4.88 -5.88
N ASP A 168 -3.71 -4.69 -5.99
CA ASP A 168 -4.31 -3.58 -6.75
C ASP A 168 -4.71 -2.45 -5.80
N LEU A 169 -3.92 -1.38 -5.79
CA LEU A 169 -4.13 -0.13 -5.07
C LEU A 169 -4.54 1.01 -6.02
N THR A 170 -5.13 0.71 -7.18
CA THR A 170 -5.58 1.73 -8.13
C THR A 170 -6.47 2.75 -7.42
N ARG A 171 -6.11 4.04 -7.53
CA ARG A 171 -6.80 5.17 -6.88
C ARG A 171 -6.90 5.10 -5.35
N ALA A 172 -6.11 4.27 -4.69
CA ALA A 172 -6.04 4.26 -3.22
C ALA A 172 -5.44 5.57 -2.69
N ASN A 173 -5.86 5.98 -1.49
CA ASN A 173 -5.37 7.17 -0.83
C ASN A 173 -4.39 6.79 0.29
N LEU A 174 -3.10 6.87 0.01
CA LEU A 174 -1.99 6.53 0.91
C LEU A 174 -1.29 7.78 1.45
N ARG A 175 -1.96 8.95 1.47
CA ARG A 175 -1.33 10.20 1.92
C ARG A 175 -0.82 10.06 3.35
N GLY A 176 0.46 10.40 3.54
CA GLY A 176 1.12 10.33 4.85
C GLY A 176 1.25 8.93 5.44
N ALA A 177 0.98 7.87 4.68
CA ALA A 177 1.13 6.50 5.17
C ALA A 177 2.60 6.15 5.40
N ASN A 178 2.87 5.30 6.40
CA ASN A 178 4.18 4.72 6.62
C ASN A 178 4.32 3.42 5.81
N LEU A 179 5.05 3.49 4.70
CA LEU A 179 5.31 2.42 3.74
C LEU A 179 6.79 2.00 3.74
N GLY A 180 7.52 2.27 4.82
CA GLY A 180 8.93 1.93 4.94
C GLY A 180 9.13 0.42 4.79
N GLU A 181 10.11 0.00 4.00
CA GLU A 181 10.46 -1.42 3.78
C GLU A 181 9.33 -2.29 3.21
N THR A 182 8.20 -1.71 2.78
CA THR A 182 7.06 -2.42 2.19
C THR A 182 7.46 -3.04 0.84
N VAL A 183 6.92 -4.22 0.54
CA VAL A 183 7.16 -4.94 -0.73
C VAL A 183 5.96 -4.78 -1.66
N PHE A 184 6.13 -4.00 -2.73
CA PHE A 184 5.14 -3.71 -3.77
C PHE A 184 5.46 -4.37 -5.12
N ARG A 185 6.23 -5.46 -5.13
CA ARG A 185 6.66 -6.07 -6.40
C ARG A 185 5.45 -6.38 -7.30
N GLY A 186 5.45 -5.83 -8.52
CA GLY A 186 4.36 -6.01 -9.49
C GLY A 186 2.98 -5.49 -9.03
N ALA A 187 2.92 -4.65 -7.99
CA ALA A 187 1.67 -4.06 -7.53
C ALA A 187 1.18 -2.96 -8.49
N ILE A 188 -0.13 -2.72 -8.50
CA ILE A 188 -0.77 -1.70 -9.32
C ILE A 188 -1.15 -0.52 -8.42
N LEU A 189 -0.46 0.62 -8.56
CA LEU A 189 -0.71 1.88 -7.84
C LEU A 189 -1.13 3.00 -8.81
N LYS A 190 -1.78 2.66 -9.92
CA LYS A 190 -2.25 3.64 -10.92
C LYS A 190 -3.11 4.71 -10.26
N GLN A 191 -2.78 5.97 -10.49
CA GLN A 191 -3.51 7.13 -9.96
C GLN A 191 -3.64 7.12 -8.42
N ALA A 192 -2.80 6.37 -7.69
CA ALA A 192 -2.80 6.37 -6.24
C ALA A 192 -2.25 7.70 -5.70
N ASN A 193 -2.73 8.11 -4.52
CA ASN A 193 -2.23 9.29 -3.84
C ASN A 193 -1.24 8.89 -2.73
N LEU A 194 0.05 9.06 -2.98
CA LEU A 194 1.18 8.81 -2.08
C LEU A 194 1.82 10.12 -1.58
N THR A 195 1.10 11.25 -1.66
CA THR A 195 1.59 12.56 -1.19
C THR A 195 2.08 12.43 0.26
N GLU A 196 3.26 12.96 0.57
CA GLU A 196 3.87 12.92 1.92
C GLU A 196 4.06 11.52 2.52
N ALA A 197 3.91 10.44 1.73
CA ALA A 197 4.10 9.07 2.23
C ALA A 197 5.59 8.75 2.45
N ASN A 198 5.87 7.90 3.43
CA ASN A 198 7.22 7.42 3.68
C ASN A 198 7.43 6.04 3.02
N LEU A 199 8.10 5.99 1.87
CA LEU A 199 8.48 4.74 1.17
C LEU A 199 9.97 4.41 1.31
N GLN A 200 10.64 4.90 2.35
CA GLN A 200 12.06 4.64 2.54
C GLN A 200 12.36 3.14 2.49
N SER A 201 13.34 2.76 1.65
CA SER A 201 13.76 1.36 1.45
C SER A 201 12.67 0.39 0.98
N ALA A 202 11.56 0.90 0.42
CA ALA A 202 10.51 0.06 -0.16
C ALA A 202 10.96 -0.63 -1.46
N PHE A 203 10.31 -1.74 -1.80
CA PHE A 203 10.59 -2.56 -2.98
C PHE A 203 9.45 -2.48 -3.98
N LEU A 204 9.59 -1.64 -5.01
CA LEU A 204 8.59 -1.37 -6.05
C LEU A 204 9.02 -1.91 -7.43
N THR A 205 9.88 -2.94 -7.47
CA THR A 205 10.28 -3.60 -8.72
C THR A 205 9.06 -4.02 -9.54
N GLU A 206 9.02 -3.65 -10.83
CA GLU A 206 7.91 -3.94 -11.76
C GLU A 206 6.53 -3.37 -11.34
N ALA A 207 6.47 -2.47 -10.35
CA ALA A 207 5.21 -1.84 -9.94
C ALA A 207 4.74 -0.81 -10.96
N ASP A 208 3.42 -0.61 -11.07
CA ASP A 208 2.80 0.38 -11.95
C ASP A 208 2.23 1.54 -11.14
N LEU A 209 2.96 2.66 -11.09
CA LEU A 209 2.58 3.92 -10.47
C LEU A 209 2.16 4.97 -11.52
N SER A 210 1.66 4.57 -12.69
CA SER A 210 1.27 5.52 -13.74
C SER A 210 0.26 6.55 -13.23
N GLY A 211 0.56 7.83 -13.42
CA GLY A 211 -0.26 8.96 -12.95
C GLY A 211 -0.41 9.08 -11.43
N ALA A 212 0.41 8.37 -10.63
CA ALA A 212 0.38 8.48 -9.18
C ALA A 212 0.89 9.85 -8.70
N ARG A 213 0.42 10.29 -7.53
CA ARG A 213 0.84 11.53 -6.87
C ARG A 213 1.80 11.22 -5.73
N LEU A 214 3.06 11.64 -5.83
CA LEU A 214 4.14 11.41 -4.86
C LEU A 214 4.78 12.71 -4.37
N MET A 215 4.07 13.85 -4.45
CA MET A 215 4.57 15.14 -3.98
C MET A 215 5.06 15.05 -2.53
N GLY A 216 6.33 15.43 -2.29
CA GLY A 216 6.96 15.39 -0.98
C GLY A 216 7.12 14.00 -0.36
N ALA A 217 6.92 12.91 -1.12
CA ALA A 217 7.11 11.56 -0.60
C ALA A 217 8.61 11.27 -0.36
N ASN A 218 8.91 10.51 0.69
CA ASN A 218 10.26 10.03 0.96
C ASN A 218 10.46 8.68 0.28
N LEU A 219 11.22 8.64 -0.82
CA LEU A 219 11.60 7.43 -1.54
C LEU A 219 13.10 7.14 -1.40
N ARG A 220 13.75 7.56 -0.31
CA ARG A 220 15.17 7.31 -0.10
C ARG A 220 15.48 5.81 -0.10
N LYS A 221 16.53 5.39 -0.82
CA LYS A 221 16.97 3.99 -0.97
C LYS A 221 15.89 3.05 -1.53
N VAL A 222 14.93 3.58 -2.28
CA VAL A 222 13.86 2.76 -2.87
C VAL A 222 14.41 1.90 -4.02
N LYS A 223 13.77 0.76 -4.28
CA LYS A 223 14.03 -0.05 -5.48
C LYS A 223 12.84 0.04 -6.43
N LEU A 224 13.03 0.63 -7.60
CA LEU A 224 12.01 0.83 -8.65
C LEU A 224 12.47 0.24 -10.00
N GLU A 225 13.34 -0.77 -9.97
CA GLU A 225 13.78 -1.46 -11.19
C GLU A 225 12.57 -1.85 -12.05
N ARG A 226 12.58 -1.41 -13.32
CA ARG A 226 11.52 -1.67 -14.30
C ARG A 226 10.11 -1.19 -13.89
N ALA A 227 10.01 -0.31 -12.89
CA ALA A 227 8.74 0.27 -12.49
C ALA A 227 8.23 1.26 -13.54
N ILE A 228 6.90 1.45 -13.58
CA ILE A 228 6.23 2.37 -14.49
C ILE A 228 5.73 3.57 -13.69
N LEU A 229 6.26 4.75 -13.98
CA LEU A 229 5.90 6.04 -13.39
C LEU A 229 5.55 7.07 -14.46
N THR A 230 5.08 6.62 -15.62
CA THR A 230 4.62 7.50 -16.70
C THR A 230 3.55 8.46 -16.18
N GLU A 231 3.68 9.75 -16.50
CA GLU A 231 2.78 10.84 -16.07
C GLU A 231 2.66 11.05 -14.54
N ALA A 232 3.49 10.38 -13.73
CA ALA A 232 3.46 10.54 -12.28
C ALA A 232 3.90 11.95 -11.85
N GLN A 233 3.34 12.40 -10.72
CA GLN A 233 3.59 13.72 -10.14
C GLN A 233 4.48 13.59 -8.92
N LEU A 234 5.77 13.89 -9.05
CA LEU A 234 6.80 13.74 -8.02
C LEU A 234 7.58 15.05 -7.71
N PRO A 235 6.95 16.25 -7.66
CA PRO A 235 7.70 17.46 -7.33
C PRO A 235 8.25 17.39 -5.89
N GLY A 236 9.52 17.78 -5.74
CA GLY A 236 10.23 17.80 -4.46
C GLY A 236 10.43 16.42 -3.81
N VAL A 237 10.33 15.34 -4.58
CA VAL A 237 10.47 13.98 -4.06
C VAL A 237 11.91 13.69 -3.64
N VAL A 238 12.11 12.88 -2.60
CA VAL A 238 13.44 12.46 -2.15
C VAL A 238 13.72 11.05 -2.66
N LEU A 239 14.59 10.92 -3.66
CA LEU A 239 14.99 9.66 -4.29
C LEU A 239 16.47 9.32 -4.08
N CYS A 240 17.18 10.05 -3.22
CA CYS A 240 18.62 9.82 -3.04
C CYS A 240 18.97 8.37 -2.63
N ASP A 241 20.12 7.90 -3.13
CA ASP A 241 20.64 6.54 -2.96
C ASP A 241 19.71 5.42 -3.50
N SER A 242 18.80 5.73 -4.44
CA SER A 242 17.81 4.76 -4.93
C SER A 242 18.25 4.01 -6.20
N ILE A 243 17.60 2.87 -6.46
CA ILE A 243 17.89 1.97 -7.58
C ILE A 243 16.71 1.96 -8.55
N LEU A 244 16.86 2.58 -9.72
CA LEU A 244 15.83 2.78 -10.74
C LEU A 244 16.29 2.35 -12.16
N PRO A 245 17.04 1.25 -12.37
CA PRO A 245 17.40 0.85 -13.72
C PRO A 245 16.14 0.47 -14.52
N ASP A 246 16.13 0.81 -15.80
CA ASP A 246 15.04 0.54 -16.74
C ASP A 246 13.66 1.11 -16.30
N VAL A 247 13.65 2.11 -15.40
CA VAL A 247 12.42 2.76 -14.95
C VAL A 247 11.79 3.58 -16.07
N LYS A 248 10.46 3.62 -16.14
CA LYS A 248 9.72 4.46 -17.09
C LYS A 248 9.20 5.70 -16.39
N LEU A 249 9.77 6.86 -16.69
CA LEU A 249 9.41 8.17 -16.13
C LEU A 249 8.95 9.14 -17.24
N SER A 250 8.49 8.63 -18.38
CA SER A 250 8.06 9.48 -19.49
C SER A 250 6.90 10.40 -19.09
N ASN A 251 7.02 11.68 -19.43
CA ASN A 251 6.09 12.76 -19.03
C ASN A 251 5.90 12.92 -17.51
N ALA A 252 6.77 12.36 -16.66
CA ALA A 252 6.70 12.55 -15.22
C ALA A 252 7.18 13.95 -14.80
N ASN A 253 6.60 14.49 -13.73
CA ASN A 253 7.05 15.74 -13.12
C ASN A 253 7.94 15.43 -11.91
N LEU A 254 9.23 15.75 -11.99
CA LEU A 254 10.23 15.62 -10.94
C LEU A 254 10.90 16.98 -10.63
N CYS A 255 10.18 18.09 -10.82
CA CYS A 255 10.69 19.42 -10.51
C CYS A 255 11.18 19.51 -9.05
N GLY A 256 12.42 19.94 -8.85
CA GLY A 256 13.07 20.04 -7.54
C GLY A 256 13.32 18.72 -6.83
N ALA A 257 13.25 17.57 -7.51
CA ALA A 257 13.52 16.27 -6.91
C ALA A 257 14.99 16.10 -6.48
N ASP A 258 15.23 15.41 -5.37
CA ASP A 258 16.56 14.96 -4.97
C ASP A 258 16.83 13.55 -5.50
N LEU A 259 17.56 13.46 -6.59
CA LEU A 259 18.00 12.23 -7.25
C LEU A 259 19.49 11.97 -7.02
N SER A 260 20.12 12.57 -5.99
CA SER A 260 21.55 12.39 -5.76
C SER A 260 21.94 10.93 -5.50
N ARG A 261 23.04 10.47 -6.13
CA ARG A 261 23.52 9.07 -6.07
C ARG A 261 22.47 8.02 -6.49
N THR A 262 21.50 8.41 -7.30
CA THR A 262 20.49 7.49 -7.84
C THR A 262 21.03 6.74 -9.04
N ASN A 263 20.75 5.44 -9.14
CA ASN A 263 20.97 4.65 -10.36
C ASN A 263 19.76 4.77 -11.29
N LEU A 264 19.93 5.44 -12.42
CA LEU A 264 18.95 5.66 -13.50
C LEU A 264 19.42 5.01 -14.82
N VAL A 265 20.25 3.96 -14.75
CA VAL A 265 20.77 3.30 -15.96
C VAL A 265 19.62 2.82 -16.84
N ARG A 266 19.64 3.20 -18.13
CA ARG A 266 18.57 2.92 -19.12
C ARG A 266 17.18 3.43 -18.72
N ALA A 267 17.09 4.42 -17.84
CA ALA A 267 15.80 5.05 -17.51
C ALA A 267 15.20 5.77 -18.74
N ASP A 268 13.89 5.68 -18.90
CA ASP A 268 13.14 6.50 -19.86
C ASP A 268 12.65 7.78 -19.18
N LEU A 269 13.36 8.88 -19.38
CA LEU A 269 13.01 10.22 -18.87
C LEU A 269 12.42 11.11 -19.98
N THR A 270 11.96 10.51 -21.09
CA THR A 270 11.46 11.25 -22.26
C THR A 270 10.33 12.21 -21.86
N ARG A 271 10.49 13.50 -22.17
CA ARG A 271 9.53 14.58 -21.81
C ARG A 271 9.29 14.75 -20.31
N ALA A 272 10.13 14.18 -19.45
CA ALA A 272 10.04 14.43 -18.01
C ALA A 272 10.47 15.87 -17.68
N ASP A 273 9.93 16.41 -16.59
CA ASP A 273 10.37 17.68 -16.02
C ASP A 273 11.30 17.42 -14.84
N LEU A 274 12.58 17.74 -14.99
CA LEU A 274 13.62 17.69 -13.95
C LEU A 274 14.18 19.09 -13.67
N SER A 275 13.40 20.15 -13.92
CA SER A 275 13.82 21.50 -13.58
C SER A 275 14.17 21.62 -12.10
N ASP A 276 15.29 22.30 -11.81
CA ASP A 276 15.84 22.50 -10.47
C ASP A 276 16.13 21.19 -9.69
N ALA A 277 16.15 20.03 -10.35
CA ALA A 277 16.41 18.75 -9.71
C ALA A 277 17.90 18.57 -9.37
N ASN A 278 18.17 17.88 -8.27
CA ASN A 278 19.52 17.50 -7.86
C ASN A 278 19.86 16.08 -8.33
N LEU A 279 20.73 15.96 -9.33
CA LEU A 279 21.23 14.70 -9.90
C LEU A 279 22.72 14.51 -9.61
N THR A 280 23.26 15.11 -8.54
CA THR A 280 24.67 14.94 -8.18
C THR A 280 25.04 13.47 -8.02
N GLN A 281 26.12 13.04 -8.68
CA GLN A 281 26.59 11.65 -8.65
C GLN A 281 25.56 10.61 -9.11
N ALA A 282 24.49 11.00 -9.80
CA ALA A 282 23.53 10.06 -10.37
C ALA A 282 24.15 9.34 -11.57
N ASP A 283 23.76 8.07 -11.78
CA ASP A 283 24.15 7.30 -12.95
C ASP A 283 23.02 7.29 -13.97
N LEU A 284 23.17 8.04 -15.07
CA LEU A 284 22.22 8.09 -16.17
C LEU A 284 22.75 7.36 -17.41
N THR A 285 23.69 6.44 -17.27
CA THR A 285 24.25 5.70 -18.42
C THR A 285 23.13 5.07 -19.25
N ASP A 286 23.15 5.31 -20.56
CA ASP A 286 22.12 4.86 -21.52
C ASP A 286 20.68 5.37 -21.27
N ALA A 287 20.48 6.39 -20.41
CA ALA A 287 19.14 6.94 -20.19
C ALA A 287 18.64 7.74 -21.40
N SER A 288 17.34 7.63 -21.70
CA SER A 288 16.67 8.46 -22.70
C SER A 288 16.20 9.76 -22.07
N ILE A 289 16.77 10.89 -22.49
CA ILE A 289 16.39 12.23 -22.01
C ILE A 289 15.79 13.10 -23.13
N ALA A 290 15.16 12.49 -24.12
CA ALA A 290 14.60 13.21 -25.25
C ALA A 290 13.50 14.18 -24.79
N ARG A 291 13.65 15.48 -25.14
CA ARG A 291 12.73 16.56 -24.74
C ARG A 291 12.54 16.71 -23.22
N THR A 292 13.49 16.23 -22.43
CA THR A 292 13.48 16.39 -20.97
C THR A 292 13.82 17.83 -20.60
N ASN A 293 13.10 18.38 -19.62
CA ASN A 293 13.44 19.70 -19.08
C ASN A 293 14.47 19.54 -17.96
N LEU A 294 15.72 19.97 -18.18
CA LEU A 294 16.79 19.95 -17.18
C LEU A 294 17.15 21.37 -16.73
N ARG A 295 16.28 22.37 -16.94
CA ARG A 295 16.60 23.76 -16.58
C ARG A 295 17.08 23.85 -15.12
N ASN A 296 18.25 24.46 -14.90
CA ASN A 296 18.90 24.61 -13.59
C ASN A 296 19.20 23.29 -12.83
N ALA A 297 19.09 22.14 -13.46
CA ALA A 297 19.37 20.87 -12.80
C ALA A 297 20.87 20.76 -12.45
N ASN A 298 21.18 20.17 -11.30
CA ASN A 298 22.54 19.91 -10.87
C ASN A 298 22.96 18.49 -11.24
N LEU A 299 23.79 18.35 -12.27
CA LEU A 299 24.34 17.09 -12.77
C LEU A 299 25.83 16.93 -12.42
N SER A 300 26.32 17.65 -11.40
CA SER A 300 27.74 17.58 -11.01
C SER A 300 28.14 16.16 -10.63
N TYR A 301 29.27 15.68 -11.16
CA TYR A 301 29.77 14.31 -10.99
C TYR A 301 28.81 13.20 -11.46
N ALA A 302 27.78 13.50 -12.26
CA ALA A 302 26.89 12.48 -12.81
C ALA A 302 27.58 11.67 -13.92
N TYR A 303 27.12 10.43 -14.13
CA TYR A 303 27.54 9.58 -15.24
C TYR A 303 26.55 9.72 -16.39
N LEU A 304 27.00 10.28 -17.52
CA LEU A 304 26.17 10.60 -18.69
C LEU A 304 26.62 9.84 -19.94
N THR A 305 27.38 8.76 -19.77
CA THR A 305 27.89 7.96 -20.88
C THR A 305 26.75 7.49 -21.79
N ARG A 306 26.89 7.74 -23.10
CA ARG A 306 25.89 7.43 -24.14
C ARG A 306 24.51 8.11 -23.98
N VAL A 307 24.43 9.22 -23.24
CA VAL A 307 23.20 10.03 -23.14
C VAL A 307 23.14 11.08 -24.27
N GLU A 308 21.98 11.19 -24.94
CA GLU A 308 21.77 12.18 -26.01
C GLU A 308 21.10 13.46 -25.50
N PHE A 309 21.82 14.59 -25.54
CA PHE A 309 21.33 15.89 -25.06
C PHE A 309 20.57 16.73 -26.10
N SER A 310 20.59 16.34 -27.38
CA SER A 310 20.22 17.19 -28.52
C SER A 310 18.84 17.84 -28.45
N SER A 311 17.90 17.22 -27.73
CA SER A 311 16.52 17.70 -27.59
C SER A 311 16.14 18.10 -26.16
N ALA A 312 17.05 18.00 -25.18
CA ALA A 312 16.79 18.37 -23.80
C ALA A 312 17.00 19.87 -23.57
N THR A 313 16.21 20.46 -22.66
CA THR A 313 16.43 21.86 -22.24
C THR A 313 17.53 21.89 -21.19
N THR A 314 18.69 22.45 -21.52
CA THR A 314 19.89 22.43 -20.63
C THR A 314 20.27 23.81 -20.08
N VAL A 315 19.38 24.79 -20.15
CA VAL A 315 19.64 26.16 -19.65
C VAL A 315 19.96 26.13 -18.15
N GLY A 316 21.15 26.62 -17.77
CA GLY A 316 21.57 26.70 -16.36
C GLY A 316 21.98 25.37 -15.73
N VAL A 317 22.10 24.29 -16.51
CA VAL A 317 22.55 22.99 -15.99
C VAL A 317 23.98 23.08 -15.48
N GLN A 318 24.23 22.48 -14.31
CA GLN A 318 25.56 22.36 -13.72
C GLN A 318 26.15 20.99 -14.07
N LEU A 319 27.33 20.96 -14.73
CA LEU A 319 27.99 19.73 -15.19
C LEU A 319 29.36 19.50 -14.57
N HIS A 320 29.77 20.29 -13.56
CA HIS A 320 31.12 20.20 -13.02
C HIS A 320 31.46 18.76 -12.57
N GLY A 321 32.56 18.23 -13.11
CA GLY A 321 33.04 16.88 -12.82
C GLY A 321 32.20 15.74 -13.39
N ALA A 322 31.16 16.01 -14.18
CA ALA A 322 30.33 14.98 -14.81
C ALA A 322 31.10 14.21 -15.88
N ILE A 323 30.85 12.90 -16.01
CA ILE A 323 31.37 12.08 -17.11
C ILE A 323 30.42 12.21 -18.30
N MET A 324 30.85 12.89 -19.34
CA MET A 324 30.05 13.26 -20.51
C MET A 324 29.77 12.05 -21.43
N PRO A 325 28.87 12.19 -22.42
CA PRO A 325 28.51 11.08 -23.31
C PRO A 325 29.66 10.39 -24.03
N ASN A 326 30.75 11.10 -24.30
CA ASN A 326 31.99 10.60 -24.90
C ASN A 326 32.97 9.97 -23.89
N GLY A 327 32.66 9.99 -22.60
CA GLY A 327 33.49 9.45 -21.51
C GLY A 327 34.48 10.45 -20.90
N GLU A 328 34.55 11.69 -21.39
CA GLU A 328 35.42 12.73 -20.82
C GLU A 328 34.79 13.39 -19.60
N VAL A 329 35.62 13.91 -18.70
CA VAL A 329 35.16 14.67 -17.53
C VAL A 329 34.97 16.13 -17.90
N HIS A 330 33.78 16.68 -17.65
CA HIS A 330 33.49 18.09 -17.82
C HIS A 330 34.16 18.90 -16.71
N GLN A 331 34.96 19.90 -17.10
CA GLN A 331 35.66 20.79 -16.17
C GLN A 331 34.71 21.74 -15.45
#